data_AF-A0A2G6DS48-F1
#
_entry.id   AF-A0A2G6DS48-F1
#
_cell.length_a   1.000
_cell.length_b   1.000
_cell.length_c   1.000
_cell.angle_alpha   90.00
_cell.angle_beta   90.00
_cell.angle_gamma   90.00
#
_symmetry.space_group_name_H-M   'P 1'
#
loop_
_entity.id
_entity.type
_entity.pdbx_description
1 polymer ?
#
loop_
_entity_poly.entity_id
_entity_poly.type
_entity_poly.pdbx_seq_one_letter_code
_entity_poly.pdbx_strand_id
1 'polypeptide(L)'
;MIINDDPSPIKRLRTETIKMIISSLYTIRSYTKQYVYFVLTGIVVVTAGIFYLADTVFSHEEKKLAPIESQRYNACVFGKDVINEKDGDLSIIDVDANCVQLSKSGKLVEPKEEDQFTAEIALMLEGHPMEVMAEHIAQQDKKVAGLIVGIARQESQWGKYAPSKAGVDCYNYWGYKTSGTRGQSMGYACFGSPEEAVETIAKRLDHFVYTTNRDTPAKMVTPWKCGNSCATHSPESVARWVGTVNTYYSQIISMDETKKNDNLTSKYLSRK
;
A
#
# COMPACT_ATOMS: atom_id res chain seq x y z
N MET A 1 11.88 40.76 88.63
CA MET A 1 10.50 41.08 88.22
C MET A 1 10.54 41.24 86.70
N ILE A 2 10.15 40.21 85.95
CA ILE A 2 10.21 40.25 84.48
C ILE A 2 8.87 40.81 84.00
N ILE A 3 8.90 42.02 83.46
CA ILE A 3 7.73 42.67 82.84
C ILE A 3 7.62 42.07 81.44
N ASN A 4 6.63 41.20 81.24
CA ASN A 4 6.28 40.74 79.90
C ASN A 4 5.53 41.87 79.19
N ASP A 5 6.18 42.51 78.23
CA ASP A 5 5.56 43.47 77.32
C ASP A 5 4.50 42.76 76.47
N ASP A 6 3.22 42.95 76.81
CA ASP A 6 2.10 42.49 75.97
C ASP A 6 2.08 43.36 74.69
N PRO A 7 2.19 42.76 73.50
CA PRO A 7 2.19 43.53 72.25
C PRO A 7 0.93 44.36 72.11
N SER A 8 1.10 45.62 71.70
CA SER A 8 0.01 46.58 71.55
C SER A 8 -1.14 46.03 70.69
N PRO A 9 -2.40 46.42 70.97
CA PRO A 9 -3.59 45.86 70.31
C PRO A 9 -3.53 45.89 68.77
N ILE A 10 -2.88 46.91 68.21
CA ILE A 10 -2.69 47.09 66.76
C ILE A 10 -1.76 46.02 66.17
N LYS A 11 -0.69 45.64 66.89
CA LYS A 11 0.22 44.56 66.45
C LYS A 11 -0.47 43.20 66.52
N ARG A 12 -1.33 43.00 67.53
CA ARG A 12 -2.13 41.76 67.66
C ARG A 12 -3.14 41.63 66.52
N LEU A 13 -3.86 42.70 66.16
CA LEU A 13 -4.79 42.69 65.02
C LEU A 13 -4.09 42.39 63.68
N ARG A 14 -2.95 43.03 63.39
CA ARG A 14 -2.20 42.77 62.14
C ARG A 14 -1.74 41.33 62.03
N THR A 15 -1.32 40.73 63.14
CA THR A 15 -0.82 39.35 63.17
C THR A 15 -1.95 38.35 62.89
N GLU A 16 -3.13 38.57 63.45
CA GLU A 16 -4.30 37.69 63.22
C GLU A 16 -4.87 37.83 61.81
N THR A 17 -4.89 39.04 61.23
CA THR A 17 -5.32 39.23 59.83
C THR A 17 -4.37 38.55 58.84
N ILE A 18 -3.04 38.62 59.08
CA ILE A 18 -2.05 37.95 58.23
C ILE A 18 -2.20 36.43 58.31
N LYS A 19 -2.40 35.87 59.52
CA LYS A 19 -2.65 34.42 59.68
C LYS A 19 -3.90 33.96 58.94
N MET A 20 -4.99 34.74 58.98
CA MET A 20 -6.21 34.42 58.22
C MET A 20 -5.96 34.42 56.71
N ILE A 21 -5.24 35.41 56.17
CA ILE A 21 -4.96 35.47 54.73
C ILE A 21 -4.09 34.29 54.29
N ILE A 22 -3.05 33.94 55.06
CA ILE A 22 -2.17 32.80 54.75
C ILE A 22 -2.97 31.48 54.78
N SER A 23 -3.84 31.28 55.78
CA SER A 23 -4.70 30.09 55.87
C SER A 23 -5.66 29.98 54.68
N SER A 24 -6.27 31.11 54.26
CA SER A 24 -7.14 31.16 53.09
C SER A 24 -6.38 30.84 51.79
N LEU A 25 -5.17 31.38 51.60
CA LEU A 25 -4.34 31.09 50.42
C LEU A 25 -3.88 29.63 50.37
N TYR A 26 -3.54 29.04 51.51
CA TYR A 26 -3.18 27.62 51.60
C TYR A 26 -4.36 26.72 51.21
N THR A 27 -5.56 27.10 51.65
CA THR A 27 -6.81 26.41 51.33
C THR A 27 -7.10 26.47 49.83
N ILE A 28 -7.01 27.66 49.21
CA ILE A 28 -7.20 27.83 47.74
C ILE A 28 -6.18 27.01 46.93
N ARG A 29 -4.90 26.99 47.35
CA ARG A 29 -3.86 26.18 46.69
C ARG A 29 -4.08 24.66 46.86
N SER A 30 -4.70 24.24 47.96
CA SER A 30 -5.08 22.85 48.19
C SER A 30 -6.25 22.44 47.28
N TYR A 31 -7.27 23.30 47.17
CA TYR A 31 -8.43 23.05 46.31
C TYR A 31 -8.05 22.98 44.81
N THR A 32 -7.14 23.84 44.34
CA THR A 32 -6.70 23.81 42.94
C THR A 32 -5.92 22.52 42.60
N LYS A 33 -5.08 22.02 43.53
CA LYS A 33 -4.40 20.73 43.36
C LYS A 33 -5.40 19.57 43.31
N GLN A 34 -6.39 19.57 44.19
CA GLN A 34 -7.38 18.52 44.25
C GLN A 34 -8.27 18.51 43.00
N TYR A 35 -8.67 19.69 42.50
CA TYR A 35 -9.42 19.82 41.25
C TYR A 35 -8.62 19.36 40.04
N VAL A 36 -7.34 19.75 39.93
CA VAL A 36 -6.46 19.28 38.84
C VAL A 36 -6.30 17.76 38.88
N TYR A 37 -6.16 17.17 40.07
CA TYR A 37 -6.09 15.72 40.22
C TYR A 37 -7.38 15.04 39.73
N PHE A 38 -8.55 15.55 40.14
CA PHE A 38 -9.84 15.02 39.68
C PHE A 38 -10.00 15.08 38.15
N VAL A 39 -9.65 16.21 37.52
CA VAL A 39 -9.72 16.35 36.05
C VAL A 39 -8.78 15.37 35.36
N LEU A 40 -7.53 15.26 35.82
CA LEU A 40 -6.56 14.33 35.24
C LEU A 40 -6.99 12.86 35.41
N THR A 41 -7.48 12.48 36.59
CA THR A 41 -8.01 11.13 36.81
C THR A 41 -9.24 10.85 35.94
N GLY A 42 -10.12 11.83 35.75
CA GLY A 42 -11.27 11.72 34.86
C GLY A 42 -10.85 11.48 33.40
N ILE A 43 -9.86 12.21 32.91
CA ILE A 43 -9.31 12.01 31.56
C ILE A 43 -8.75 10.59 31.40
N VAL A 44 -7.96 10.11 32.37
CA VAL A 44 -7.38 8.75 32.32
C VAL A 44 -8.45 7.67 32.34
N VAL A 45 -9.51 7.82 33.13
CA VAL A 45 -10.62 6.84 33.16
C VAL A 45 -11.40 6.85 31.85
N VAL A 46 -11.67 8.02 31.29
CA VAL A 46 -12.37 8.14 30.00
C VAL A 46 -11.53 7.55 28.86
N THR A 47 -10.23 7.83 28.80
CA THR A 47 -9.37 7.26 27.77
C THR A 47 -9.25 5.75 27.91
N ALA A 48 -9.06 5.22 29.13
CA ALA A 48 -9.06 3.78 29.37
C ALA A 48 -10.40 3.12 28.98
N GLY A 49 -11.52 3.78 29.24
CA GLY A 49 -12.85 3.33 28.81
C GLY A 49 -13.00 3.30 27.29
N ILE A 50 -12.47 4.31 26.58
CA ILE A 50 -12.46 4.34 25.10
C ILE A 50 -11.61 3.20 24.54
N PHE A 51 -10.42 2.95 25.11
CA PHE A 51 -9.58 1.81 24.70
C PHE A 51 -10.26 0.46 24.97
N TYR A 52 -10.86 0.28 26.14
CA TYR A 52 -11.61 -0.94 26.46
C TYR A 52 -12.80 -1.15 25.51
N LEU A 53 -13.55 -0.09 25.20
CA LEU A 53 -14.65 -0.16 24.23
C LEU A 53 -14.13 -0.47 22.82
N ALA A 54 -13.03 0.17 22.39
CA ALA A 54 -12.39 -0.15 21.12
C ALA A 54 -11.99 -1.64 21.07
N ASP A 55 -11.33 -2.18 22.09
CA ASP A 55 -10.97 -3.60 22.14
C ASP A 55 -12.21 -4.51 22.07
N THR A 56 -13.32 -4.16 22.74
CA THR A 56 -14.56 -4.95 22.66
C THR A 56 -15.28 -4.85 21.31
N VAL A 57 -15.24 -3.68 20.65
CA VAL A 57 -15.84 -3.48 19.32
C VAL A 57 -14.99 -4.15 18.24
N PHE A 58 -13.67 -4.00 18.29
CA PHE A 58 -12.73 -4.69 17.39
C PHE A 58 -12.72 -6.21 17.59
N SER A 59 -12.85 -6.70 18.84
CA SER A 59 -13.00 -8.14 19.09
C SER A 59 -14.33 -8.72 18.58
N HIS A 60 -15.35 -7.89 18.38
CA HIS A 60 -16.65 -8.33 17.86
C HIS A 60 -16.72 -8.34 16.33
N GLU A 61 -15.81 -7.63 15.64
CA GLU A 61 -15.64 -7.74 14.18
C GLU A 61 -14.87 -9.01 13.76
N GLU A 62 -13.98 -9.56 14.60
CA GLU A 62 -13.29 -10.82 14.28
C GLU A 62 -14.19 -12.08 14.33
N LYS A 63 -15.42 -12.00 14.86
CA LYS A 63 -16.37 -13.13 14.93
C LYS A 63 -17.49 -13.10 13.89
N LYS A 64 -17.30 -12.35 12.80
CA LYS A 64 -17.92 -12.67 11.52
C LYS A 64 -16.91 -13.21 10.51
N LEU A 65 -15.92 -13.97 10.98
CA LEU A 65 -15.36 -15.02 10.15
C LEU A 65 -16.47 -16.05 9.93
N ALA A 66 -17.14 -15.93 8.78
CA ALA A 66 -17.78 -17.06 8.13
C ALA A 66 -16.84 -18.29 8.23
N PRO A 67 -17.39 -19.52 8.33
CA PRO A 67 -16.55 -20.71 8.30
C PRO A 67 -15.62 -20.56 7.10
N ILE A 68 -14.31 -20.73 7.32
CA ILE A 68 -13.29 -20.74 6.29
C ILE A 68 -13.75 -21.74 5.24
N GLU A 69 -14.43 -21.22 4.23
CA GLU A 69 -14.73 -21.92 3.01
C GLU A 69 -13.35 -22.08 2.38
N SER A 70 -12.77 -23.25 2.63
CA SER A 70 -11.51 -23.76 2.09
C SER A 70 -11.02 -22.88 0.95
N GLN A 71 -10.16 -21.92 1.27
CA GLN A 71 -9.59 -21.03 0.28
C GLN A 71 -9.05 -21.92 -0.83
N ARG A 72 -9.59 -21.70 -2.03
CA ARG A 72 -9.15 -22.30 -3.27
C ARG A 72 -7.68 -21.94 -3.43
N TYR A 73 -6.79 -22.81 -2.99
CA TYR A 73 -5.43 -22.81 -3.51
C TYR A 73 -5.55 -23.24 -4.97
N ASN A 74 -5.40 -22.28 -5.88
CA ASN A 74 -5.11 -22.56 -7.27
C ASN A 74 -3.71 -23.19 -7.29
N ALA A 75 -3.64 -24.50 -7.17
CA ALA A 75 -2.41 -25.23 -7.45
C ALA A 75 -2.20 -25.23 -8.96
N CYS A 76 -1.63 -24.14 -9.49
CA CYS A 76 -1.02 -24.16 -10.81
C CYS A 76 0.24 -25.04 -10.71
N VAL A 77 0.16 -26.28 -11.17
CA VAL A 77 1.34 -27.14 -11.28
C VAL A 77 2.01 -26.81 -12.61
N PHE A 78 3.05 -25.97 -12.56
CA PHE A 78 3.95 -25.79 -13.70
C PHE A 78 5.07 -26.83 -13.59
N GLY A 79 5.15 -27.70 -14.60
CA GLY A 79 6.25 -28.64 -14.74
C GLY A 79 7.56 -27.89 -14.84
N LYS A 80 8.49 -28.18 -13.92
CA LYS A 80 9.90 -27.78 -14.06
C LYS A 80 10.41 -28.20 -15.43
N ASP A 81 11.20 -27.34 -16.06
CA ASP A 81 11.99 -27.65 -17.24
C ASP A 81 12.69 -29.00 -17.07
N VAL A 82 12.18 -30.04 -17.74
CA VAL A 82 12.92 -31.29 -17.93
C VAL A 82 13.74 -31.09 -19.19
N ILE A 83 14.97 -30.61 -19.00
CA ILE A 83 16.02 -30.65 -20.03
C ILE A 83 16.27 -32.13 -20.34
N ASN A 84 15.76 -32.60 -21.47
CA ASN A 84 16.14 -33.91 -22.00
C ASN A 84 17.37 -33.71 -22.88
N GLU A 85 18.55 -33.88 -22.29
CA GLU A 85 19.81 -33.89 -23.01
C GLU A 85 19.95 -35.20 -23.78
N LYS A 86 19.28 -35.30 -24.94
CA LYS A 86 19.73 -36.15 -26.06
C LYS A 86 19.39 -35.47 -27.38
N ASP A 87 20.44 -35.28 -28.17
CA ASP A 87 20.44 -34.91 -29.58
C ASP A 87 19.97 -33.49 -29.92
N GLY A 88 20.79 -32.49 -29.54
CA GLY A 88 21.27 -31.45 -30.45
C GLY A 88 20.29 -30.55 -31.24
N ASP A 89 18.99 -30.55 -30.94
CA ASP A 89 18.02 -29.69 -31.61
C ASP A 89 17.10 -29.01 -30.57
N LEU A 90 17.21 -27.68 -30.51
CA LEU A 90 16.51 -26.85 -29.54
C LEU A 90 15.12 -26.52 -30.09
N SER A 91 14.14 -27.36 -29.81
CA SER A 91 12.74 -27.02 -30.04
C SER A 91 12.10 -26.56 -28.72
N ILE A 92 11.68 -25.30 -28.68
CA ILE A 92 10.79 -24.80 -27.64
C ILE A 92 9.42 -25.38 -27.96
N ILE A 93 8.95 -26.33 -27.15
CA ILE A 93 7.56 -26.76 -27.16
C ILE A 93 6.81 -25.72 -26.32
N ASP A 94 5.98 -24.90 -26.96
CA ASP A 94 5.01 -24.05 -26.26
C ASP A 94 4.10 -24.98 -25.44
N VAL A 95 4.26 -24.97 -24.12
CA VAL A 95 3.38 -25.70 -23.21
C VAL A 95 2.30 -24.73 -22.75
N ASP A 96 1.13 -24.82 -23.37
CA ASP A 96 -0.08 -24.09 -23.02
C ASP A 96 -0.34 -24.17 -21.50
N ALA A 97 -0.36 -23.01 -20.85
CA ALA A 97 -0.74 -22.87 -19.44
C ALA A 97 -2.23 -23.19 -19.26
N ASN A 98 -2.56 -24.48 -19.10
CA ASN A 98 -3.93 -24.91 -18.83
C ASN A 98 -4.28 -24.78 -17.34
N CYS A 99 -4.69 -23.58 -16.93
CA CYS A 99 -5.25 -23.33 -15.61
C CYS A 99 -6.69 -23.88 -15.53
N VAL A 100 -6.86 -25.13 -15.06
CA VAL A 100 -8.18 -25.72 -14.84
C VAL A 100 -8.68 -25.41 -13.42
N GLN A 101 -9.74 -24.63 -13.34
CA GLN A 101 -10.46 -24.35 -12.09
C GLN A 101 -11.40 -25.51 -11.75
N LEU A 102 -11.09 -26.27 -10.69
CA LEU A 102 -12.00 -27.29 -10.16
C LEU A 102 -13.10 -26.62 -9.33
N SER A 103 -14.31 -26.53 -9.88
CA SER A 103 -15.50 -26.15 -9.11
C SER A 103 -15.94 -27.28 -8.20
N LYS A 104 -16.52 -26.97 -7.02
CA LYS A 104 -17.18 -27.91 -6.08
C LYS A 104 -18.27 -28.79 -6.73
N SER A 105 -18.63 -28.51 -7.98
CA SER A 105 -19.65 -29.24 -8.75
C SER A 105 -19.06 -30.19 -9.80
N GLY A 106 -17.73 -30.31 -9.94
CA GLY A 106 -17.12 -31.14 -10.99
C GLY A 106 -17.34 -30.63 -12.41
N LYS A 107 -17.79 -29.38 -12.56
CA LYS A 107 -17.99 -28.73 -13.86
C LYS A 107 -16.76 -27.88 -14.18
N LEU A 108 -16.15 -28.12 -15.34
CA LEU A 108 -15.14 -27.25 -15.93
C LEU A 108 -15.80 -25.90 -16.19
N VAL A 109 -15.33 -24.86 -15.49
CA VAL A 109 -15.74 -23.48 -15.74
C VAL A 109 -14.51 -22.81 -16.32
N GLU A 110 -14.62 -22.31 -17.56
CA GLU A 110 -13.57 -21.46 -18.12
C GLU A 110 -13.37 -20.26 -17.19
N PRO A 111 -12.11 -19.93 -16.81
CA PRO A 111 -11.85 -18.79 -15.93
C PRO A 111 -12.33 -17.51 -16.60
N LYS A 112 -12.85 -16.55 -15.82
CA LYS A 112 -13.21 -15.24 -16.38
C LYS A 112 -11.93 -14.56 -16.90
N GLU A 113 -12.05 -13.73 -17.93
CA GLU A 113 -10.91 -12.98 -18.49
C GLU A 113 -10.14 -12.20 -17.41
N GLU A 114 -10.86 -11.61 -16.46
CA GLU A 114 -10.31 -10.88 -15.30
C GLU A 114 -9.46 -11.78 -14.39
N ASP A 115 -9.89 -13.02 -14.14
CA ASP A 115 -9.15 -14.00 -13.33
C ASP A 115 -7.84 -14.42 -14.03
N GLN A 116 -7.84 -14.47 -15.37
CA GLN A 116 -6.67 -14.84 -16.16
C GLN A 116 -5.66 -13.68 -16.26
N PHE A 117 -6.13 -12.46 -16.53
CA PHE A 117 -5.26 -11.29 -16.60
C PHE A 117 -4.55 -11.04 -15.26
N THR A 118 -5.27 -11.25 -14.15
CA THR A 118 -4.70 -11.22 -12.80
C THR A 118 -3.59 -12.27 -12.63
N ALA A 119 -3.83 -13.51 -13.08
CA ALA A 119 -2.84 -14.58 -12.99
C ALA A 119 -1.58 -14.29 -13.82
N GLU A 120 -1.73 -13.71 -15.01
CA GLU A 120 -0.62 -13.34 -15.89
C GLU A 120 0.23 -12.21 -15.27
N ILE A 121 -0.41 -11.20 -14.68
CA ILE A 121 0.30 -10.15 -13.93
C ILE A 121 1.01 -10.75 -12.71
N ALA A 122 0.34 -11.62 -11.95
CA ALA A 122 0.94 -12.27 -10.78
C ALA A 122 2.19 -13.08 -11.18
N LEU A 123 2.12 -13.86 -12.26
CA LEU A 123 3.24 -14.61 -12.80
C LEU A 123 4.40 -13.68 -13.20
N MET A 124 4.11 -12.55 -13.85
CA MET A 124 5.13 -11.58 -14.23
C MET A 124 5.86 -10.97 -13.02
N LEU A 125 5.14 -10.81 -11.90
CA LEU A 125 5.64 -10.19 -10.68
C LEU A 125 6.19 -11.21 -9.67
N GLU A 126 6.09 -12.51 -9.97
CA GLU A 126 6.44 -13.60 -9.05
C GLU A 126 7.83 -13.39 -8.43
N GLY A 127 7.90 -13.55 -7.11
CA GLY A 127 9.15 -13.42 -6.35
C GLY A 127 9.62 -11.99 -6.13
N HIS A 128 8.79 -10.99 -6.46
CA HIS A 128 9.06 -9.58 -6.20
C HIS A 128 8.05 -9.00 -5.20
N PRO A 129 8.42 -7.97 -4.40
CA PRO A 129 7.49 -7.34 -3.46
C PRO A 129 6.18 -6.86 -4.10
N MET A 130 6.22 -6.48 -5.38
CA MET A 130 5.04 -6.04 -6.13
C MET A 130 4.01 -7.13 -6.44
N GLU A 131 4.32 -8.41 -6.25
CA GLU A 131 3.39 -9.52 -6.49
C GLU A 131 2.05 -9.35 -5.75
N VAL A 132 2.08 -8.85 -4.51
CA VAL A 132 0.87 -8.60 -3.69
C VAL A 132 -0.06 -7.52 -4.26
N MET A 133 0.37 -6.81 -5.31
CA MET A 133 -0.42 -5.79 -6.00
C MET A 133 -1.13 -6.32 -7.23
N ALA A 134 -0.88 -7.57 -7.66
CA ALA A 134 -1.33 -8.08 -8.95
C ALA A 134 -2.84 -7.93 -9.19
N GLU A 135 -3.66 -8.28 -8.19
CA GLU A 135 -5.12 -8.15 -8.24
C GLU A 135 -5.56 -6.70 -8.49
N HIS A 136 -5.01 -5.74 -7.73
CA HIS A 136 -5.36 -4.33 -7.88
C HIS A 136 -4.87 -3.73 -9.21
N ILE A 137 -3.75 -4.23 -9.74
CA ILE A 137 -3.21 -3.82 -11.04
C ILE A 137 -4.12 -4.34 -12.17
N ALA A 138 -4.59 -5.58 -12.06
CA ALA A 138 -5.44 -6.21 -13.07
C ALA A 138 -6.82 -5.54 -13.21
N GLN A 139 -7.29 -4.88 -12.15
CA GLN A 139 -8.52 -4.07 -12.16
C GLN A 139 -8.39 -2.76 -12.97
N GLN A 140 -7.17 -2.36 -13.33
CA GLN A 140 -6.93 -1.13 -14.10
C GLN A 140 -7.04 -1.38 -15.60
N ASP A 141 -7.29 -0.33 -16.38
CA ASP A 141 -7.17 -0.39 -17.85
C ASP A 141 -5.78 -0.92 -18.26
N LYS A 142 -5.72 -1.75 -19.31
CA LYS A 142 -4.48 -2.42 -19.75
C LYS A 142 -3.33 -1.45 -20.04
N LYS A 143 -3.61 -0.25 -20.57
CA LYS A 143 -2.58 0.78 -20.78
C LYS A 143 -2.05 1.29 -19.45
N VAL A 144 -2.94 1.53 -18.48
CA VAL A 144 -2.58 1.97 -17.13
C VAL A 144 -1.81 0.87 -16.39
N ALA A 145 -2.29 -0.37 -16.41
CA ALA A 145 -1.61 -1.54 -15.86
C ALA A 145 -0.21 -1.74 -16.47
N GLY A 146 -0.08 -1.64 -17.79
CA GLY A 146 1.20 -1.76 -18.48
C GLY A 146 2.19 -0.67 -18.05
N LEU A 147 1.72 0.56 -17.87
CA LEU A 147 2.55 1.65 -17.36
C LEU A 147 2.92 1.46 -15.89
N ILE A 148 1.99 0.97 -15.06
CA ILE A 148 2.23 0.63 -13.67
C ILE A 148 3.39 -0.38 -13.57
N VAL A 149 3.30 -1.51 -14.28
CA VAL A 149 4.29 -2.59 -14.22
C VAL A 149 5.63 -2.14 -14.82
N GLY A 150 5.60 -1.47 -15.98
CA GLY A 150 6.82 -1.05 -16.67
C GLY A 150 7.61 0.02 -15.91
N ILE A 151 6.93 1.02 -15.35
CA ILE A 151 7.58 2.06 -14.55
C ILE A 151 8.15 1.46 -13.26
N ALA A 152 7.39 0.60 -12.56
CA ALA A 152 7.89 -0.03 -11.34
C ALA A 152 9.14 -0.89 -11.58
N ARG A 153 9.22 -1.59 -12.73
CA ARG A 153 10.44 -2.32 -13.10
C ARG A 153 11.65 -1.37 -13.15
N GLN A 154 11.47 -0.24 -13.82
CA GLN A 154 12.54 0.71 -14.09
C GLN A 154 12.97 1.50 -12.84
N GLU A 155 12.03 1.82 -11.95
CA GLU A 155 12.31 2.66 -10.78
C GLU A 155 12.79 1.87 -9.56
N SER A 156 12.34 0.62 -9.39
CA SER A 156 12.64 -0.16 -8.17
C SER A 156 12.91 -1.64 -8.40
N GLN A 157 12.97 -2.11 -9.66
CA GLN A 157 12.94 -3.54 -9.98
C GLN A 157 11.76 -4.25 -9.30
N TRP A 158 10.55 -3.71 -9.48
CA TRP A 158 9.31 -4.22 -8.87
C TRP A 158 9.37 -4.32 -7.34
N GLY A 159 9.97 -3.32 -6.71
CA GLY A 159 10.03 -3.19 -5.26
C GLY A 159 11.29 -3.76 -4.59
N LYS A 160 12.21 -4.39 -5.33
CA LYS A 160 13.51 -4.81 -4.75
C LYS A 160 14.27 -3.64 -4.10
N TYR A 161 14.18 -2.46 -4.71
CA TYR A 161 14.74 -1.22 -4.17
C TYR A 161 13.59 -0.25 -3.86
N ALA A 162 12.91 -0.48 -2.75
CA ALA A 162 11.78 0.31 -2.28
C ALA A 162 12.07 1.01 -0.95
N PRO A 163 11.41 2.15 -0.66
CA PRO A 163 11.45 2.72 0.66
C PRO A 163 10.76 1.80 1.68
N SER A 164 11.28 1.80 2.89
CA SER A 164 10.64 1.16 4.04
C SER A 164 10.54 2.15 5.19
N LYS A 165 9.62 1.90 6.11
CA LYS A 165 9.45 2.70 7.33
C LYS A 165 9.28 1.75 8.49
N ALA A 166 10.20 1.84 9.46
CA ALA A 166 10.28 0.92 10.59
C ALA A 166 10.35 -0.57 10.17
N GLY A 167 11.11 -0.86 9.10
CA GLY A 167 11.28 -2.22 8.59
C GLY A 167 10.11 -2.76 7.77
N VAL A 168 9.03 -1.99 7.62
CA VAL A 168 7.84 -2.36 6.84
C VAL A 168 7.88 -1.65 5.49
N ASP A 169 7.57 -2.37 4.41
CA ASP A 169 7.48 -1.81 3.06
C ASP A 169 6.50 -0.62 3.00
N CYS A 170 6.84 0.39 2.23
CA CYS A 170 6.02 1.56 1.95
C CYS A 170 5.21 1.42 0.66
N TYR A 171 5.31 0.30 -0.05
CA TYR A 171 4.58 -0.03 -1.26
C TYR A 171 4.77 1.00 -2.39
N ASN A 172 5.89 1.72 -2.40
CA ASN A 172 6.17 2.76 -3.39
C ASN A 172 7.28 2.31 -4.34
N TYR A 173 6.86 1.78 -5.47
CA TYR A 173 7.76 1.17 -6.46
C TYR A 173 8.04 2.06 -7.66
N TRP A 174 7.44 3.25 -7.71
CA TRP A 174 7.48 4.17 -8.86
C TRP A 174 8.18 5.50 -8.58
N GLY A 175 8.75 5.67 -7.38
CA GLY A 175 9.40 6.92 -6.97
C GLY A 175 8.42 8.08 -6.74
N TYR A 176 7.18 7.77 -6.33
CA TYR A 176 6.15 8.78 -6.12
C TYR A 176 6.48 9.65 -4.89
N LYS A 177 6.50 10.97 -5.05
CA LYS A 177 7.06 11.90 -4.04
C LYS A 177 6.03 12.51 -3.09
N THR A 178 4.73 12.38 -3.36
CA THR A 178 3.68 12.91 -2.46
C THR A 178 3.62 12.08 -1.17
N SER A 179 2.91 12.54 -0.14
CA SER A 179 2.65 11.73 1.06
C SER A 179 1.60 10.64 0.78
N GLY A 180 1.83 9.44 1.32
CA GLY A 180 0.79 8.41 1.47
C GLY A 180 0.16 8.47 2.87
N THR A 181 -0.73 7.53 3.19
CA THR A 181 -1.40 7.44 4.51
C THR A 181 -0.41 7.28 5.67
N ARG A 182 0.74 6.65 5.45
CA ARG A 182 1.84 6.53 6.43
C ARG A 182 2.88 7.65 6.31
N GLY A 183 2.55 8.71 5.57
CA GLY A 183 3.39 9.90 5.35
C GLY A 183 4.43 9.66 4.27
N GLN A 184 5.68 10.03 4.55
CA GLN A 184 6.81 9.84 3.66
C GLN A 184 7.92 9.01 4.31
N SER A 185 8.70 8.32 3.48
CA SER A 185 9.98 7.70 3.85
C SER A 185 11.00 7.94 2.74
N MET A 186 12.21 8.38 3.11
CA MET A 186 13.29 8.72 2.17
C MET A 186 12.90 9.70 1.05
N GLY A 187 11.96 10.62 1.31
CA GLY A 187 11.47 11.59 0.32
C GLY A 187 10.43 11.03 -0.66
N TYR A 188 9.96 9.81 -0.43
CA TYR A 188 8.92 9.13 -1.21
C TYR A 188 7.68 8.86 -0.36
N ALA A 189 6.53 8.70 -1.01
CA ALA A 189 5.30 8.28 -0.35
C ALA A 189 5.50 6.98 0.40
N CYS A 190 4.92 6.89 1.60
CA CYS A 190 4.75 5.64 2.31
C CYS A 190 3.27 5.31 2.39
N PHE A 191 2.83 4.37 1.55
CA PHE A 191 1.46 3.90 1.50
C PHE A 191 1.20 2.87 2.61
N GLY A 192 -0.05 2.82 3.05
CA GLY A 192 -0.58 1.92 4.07
C GLY A 192 -0.81 0.52 3.56
N SER A 193 -1.22 0.40 2.30
CA SER A 193 -1.57 -0.88 1.67
C SER A 193 -1.12 -0.95 0.21
N PRO A 194 -1.02 -2.17 -0.36
CA PRO A 194 -0.85 -2.39 -1.80
C PRO A 194 -1.95 -1.70 -2.63
N GLU A 195 -3.20 -1.79 -2.18
CA GLU A 195 -4.37 -1.15 -2.80
C GLU A 195 -4.21 0.37 -2.91
N GLU A 196 -3.92 1.06 -1.79
CA GLU A 196 -3.74 2.52 -1.78
C GLU A 196 -2.65 2.95 -2.75
N ALA A 197 -1.55 2.20 -2.78
CA ALA A 197 -0.43 2.47 -3.65
C ALA A 197 -0.86 2.36 -5.12
N VAL A 198 -1.49 1.25 -5.51
CA VAL A 198 -1.94 1.02 -6.88
C VAL A 198 -2.98 2.05 -7.30
N GLU A 199 -4.00 2.32 -6.49
CA GLU A 199 -5.05 3.30 -6.79
C GLU A 199 -4.47 4.71 -6.99
N THR A 200 -3.55 5.12 -6.11
CA THR A 200 -2.93 6.44 -6.19
C THR A 200 -2.13 6.61 -7.48
N ILE A 201 -1.37 5.58 -7.85
CA ILE A 201 -0.53 5.60 -9.05
C ILE A 201 -1.39 5.46 -10.31
N ALA A 202 -2.35 4.55 -10.30
CA ALA A 202 -3.31 4.35 -11.37
C ALA A 202 -4.05 5.65 -11.67
N LYS A 203 -4.59 6.34 -10.67
CA LYS A 203 -5.29 7.62 -10.84
C LYS A 203 -4.41 8.68 -11.51
N ARG A 204 -3.11 8.74 -11.18
CA ARG A 204 -2.18 9.67 -11.82
C ARG A 204 -1.88 9.27 -13.28
N LEU A 205 -1.66 7.99 -13.54
CA LEU A 205 -1.38 7.50 -14.88
C LEU A 205 -2.62 7.61 -15.78
N ASP A 206 -3.79 7.33 -15.25
CA ASP A 206 -5.10 7.52 -15.90
C ASP A 206 -5.27 8.96 -16.39
N HIS A 207 -5.00 9.95 -15.53
CA HIS A 207 -4.99 11.35 -15.93
C HIS A 207 -4.02 11.61 -17.10
N PHE A 208 -2.81 11.04 -17.06
CA PHE A 208 -1.87 11.20 -18.17
C PHE A 208 -2.36 10.56 -19.47
N VAL A 209 -2.85 9.32 -19.39
CA VAL A 209 -3.35 8.54 -20.52
C VAL A 209 -4.56 9.23 -21.16
N TYR A 210 -5.60 9.52 -20.38
CA TYR A 210 -6.90 9.94 -20.92
C TYR A 210 -7.13 11.45 -20.91
N THR A 211 -6.55 12.20 -19.97
CA THR A 211 -6.72 13.66 -19.95
C THR A 211 -5.66 14.36 -20.79
N THR A 212 -4.42 13.86 -20.80
CA THR A 212 -3.31 14.52 -21.52
C THR A 212 -2.83 13.78 -22.77
N ASN A 213 -3.49 12.67 -23.13
CA ASN A 213 -3.17 11.84 -24.30
C ASN A 213 -1.71 11.32 -24.32
N ARG A 214 -1.18 10.99 -23.13
CA ARG A 214 0.17 10.47 -22.91
C ARG A 214 0.10 8.97 -22.64
N ASP A 215 -0.33 8.23 -23.64
CA ASP A 215 -0.70 6.82 -23.48
C ASP A 215 0.43 5.83 -23.79
N THR A 216 1.66 6.30 -24.04
CA THR A 216 2.82 5.44 -24.34
C THR A 216 4.01 5.73 -23.42
N PRO A 217 4.91 4.76 -23.21
CA PRO A 217 6.14 4.95 -22.42
C PRO A 217 6.97 6.17 -22.85
N ALA A 218 7.10 6.40 -24.16
CA ALA A 218 7.82 7.56 -24.69
C ALA A 218 7.19 8.90 -24.26
N LYS A 219 5.85 8.98 -24.23
CA LYS A 219 5.13 10.19 -23.80
C LYS A 219 5.18 10.41 -22.27
N MET A 220 5.53 9.38 -21.49
CA MET A 220 5.69 9.45 -20.03
C MET A 220 7.04 9.99 -19.56
N VAL A 221 8.01 10.15 -20.47
CA VAL A 221 9.35 10.67 -20.15
C VAL A 221 9.27 12.03 -19.45
N THR A 222 8.57 13.00 -20.02
CA THR A 222 8.46 14.34 -19.43
C THR A 222 7.67 14.34 -18.11
N PRO A 223 6.42 13.84 -18.04
CA PRO A 223 5.59 13.96 -16.83
C PRO A 223 6.00 13.03 -15.67
N TRP A 224 6.75 11.96 -15.95
CA TRP A 224 7.18 10.99 -14.94
C TRP A 224 8.69 11.01 -14.72
N LYS A 225 9.48 10.55 -15.70
CA LYS A 225 10.95 10.39 -15.54
C LYS A 225 11.64 11.71 -15.22
N CYS A 226 11.31 12.77 -15.95
CA CYS A 226 12.00 14.06 -15.86
C CYS A 226 11.23 15.10 -15.03
N GLY A 227 9.96 14.83 -14.69
CA GLY A 227 9.04 15.75 -14.02
C GLY A 227 8.53 16.89 -14.93
N ASN A 228 9.43 17.77 -15.38
CA ASN A 228 9.10 18.95 -16.19
C ASN A 228 9.98 19.10 -17.45
N SER A 229 11.26 18.75 -17.37
CA SER A 229 12.22 18.89 -18.47
C SER A 229 13.34 17.87 -18.34
N CYS A 230 13.77 17.30 -19.46
CA CYS A 230 14.88 16.35 -19.51
C CYS A 230 16.24 17.01 -19.82
N ALA A 231 16.36 18.34 -19.74
CA ALA A 231 17.57 19.08 -20.14
C ALA A 231 18.84 18.64 -19.39
N THR A 232 18.70 18.10 -18.18
CA THR A 232 19.81 17.61 -17.34
C THR A 232 20.05 16.10 -17.49
N HIS A 233 19.30 15.41 -18.34
CA HIS A 233 19.42 13.97 -18.57
C HIS A 233 20.09 13.69 -19.92
N SER A 234 20.95 12.68 -19.95
CA SER A 234 21.54 12.23 -21.22
C SER A 234 20.47 11.54 -22.08
N PRO A 235 20.52 11.69 -23.42
CA PRO A 235 19.61 10.98 -24.32
C PRO A 235 19.61 9.46 -24.12
N GLU A 236 20.77 8.88 -23.82
CA GLU A 236 20.93 7.44 -23.60
C GLU A 236 20.19 6.98 -22.34
N SER A 237 20.24 7.76 -21.25
CA SER A 237 19.50 7.47 -20.01
C SER A 237 17.99 7.55 -20.21
N VAL A 238 17.52 8.47 -21.06
CA VAL A 238 16.11 8.57 -21.43
C VAL A 238 15.69 7.39 -22.30
N ALA A 239 16.46 7.06 -23.34
CA ALA A 239 16.18 5.94 -24.23
C ALA A 239 16.14 4.60 -23.48
N ARG A 240 17.09 4.37 -22.56
CA ARG A 240 17.11 3.15 -21.72
C ARG A 240 15.87 3.03 -20.85
N TRP A 241 15.44 4.13 -20.26
CA TRP A 241 14.23 4.17 -19.44
C TRP A 241 12.99 3.85 -20.28
N VAL A 242 12.85 4.48 -21.44
CA VAL A 242 11.74 4.20 -22.37
C VAL A 242 11.75 2.75 -22.81
N GLY A 243 12.92 2.21 -23.17
CA GLY A 243 13.07 0.82 -23.60
C GLY A 243 12.60 -0.16 -22.53
N THR A 244 13.07 0.03 -21.29
CA THR A 244 12.68 -0.84 -20.16
C THR A 244 11.18 -0.77 -19.91
N VAL A 245 10.61 0.42 -19.81
CA VAL A 245 9.17 0.58 -19.58
C VAL A 245 8.37 -0.02 -20.74
N ASN A 246 8.83 0.17 -21.98
CA ASN A 246 8.15 -0.33 -23.17
C ASN A 246 8.12 -1.85 -23.27
N THR A 247 9.19 -2.54 -22.87
CA THR A 247 9.21 -4.02 -22.86
C THR A 247 8.02 -4.58 -22.09
N TYR A 248 7.80 -4.13 -20.86
CA TYR A 248 6.72 -4.65 -20.02
C TYR A 248 5.36 -4.08 -20.38
N TYR A 249 5.30 -2.80 -20.76
CA TYR A 249 4.07 -2.19 -21.26
C TYR A 249 3.51 -2.96 -22.48
N SER A 250 4.37 -3.31 -23.45
CA SER A 250 3.96 -4.07 -24.62
C SER A 250 3.54 -5.50 -24.27
N GLN A 251 4.24 -6.17 -23.33
CA GLN A 251 3.84 -7.50 -22.85
C GLN A 251 2.42 -7.48 -22.27
N ILE A 252 2.14 -6.53 -21.36
CA ILE A 252 0.81 -6.39 -20.73
C ILE A 252 -0.30 -6.10 -21.77
N ILE A 253 -0.02 -5.30 -22.80
CA ILE A 253 -1.01 -5.02 -23.85
C ILE A 253 -1.26 -6.24 -24.74
N SER A 254 -0.22 -7.02 -25.04
CA SER A 254 -0.30 -8.18 -25.93
C SER A 254 -0.97 -9.42 -25.29
N MET A 255 -1.19 -9.42 -23.97
CA MET A 255 -1.84 -10.51 -23.22
C MET A 255 -3.28 -10.81 -23.67
N ASP A 256 -3.91 -9.92 -24.43
CA ASP A 256 -5.23 -10.12 -25.04
C ASP A 256 -5.17 -10.72 -26.46
N GLU A 257 -4.11 -10.40 -27.20
CA GLU A 257 -3.99 -10.73 -28.62
C GLU A 257 -3.60 -12.20 -28.84
N THR A 258 -2.82 -12.78 -27.93
CA THR A 258 -2.47 -14.21 -27.91
C THR A 258 -3.74 -15.07 -27.82
N LYS A 259 -4.66 -14.71 -26.91
CA LYS A 259 -5.93 -15.44 -26.72
C LYS A 259 -6.85 -15.38 -27.94
N LYS A 260 -6.91 -14.23 -28.62
CA LYS A 260 -7.73 -14.10 -29.83
C LYS A 260 -7.23 -15.03 -30.95
N ASN A 261 -5.91 -15.14 -31.10
CA ASN A 261 -5.28 -15.98 -32.11
C ASN A 261 -5.38 -17.47 -31.76
N ASP A 262 -5.24 -17.85 -30.49
CA ASP A 262 -5.36 -19.25 -30.05
C ASP A 262 -6.80 -19.76 -30.17
N ASN A 263 -7.79 -18.94 -29.79
CA ASN A 263 -9.20 -19.28 -29.99
C ASN A 263 -9.61 -19.35 -31.46
N LEU A 264 -9.08 -18.47 -32.32
CA LEU A 264 -9.29 -18.52 -33.77
C LEU A 264 -8.68 -19.79 -34.39
N THR A 265 -7.49 -20.18 -33.92
CA THR A 265 -6.75 -21.34 -34.41
C THR A 265 -7.42 -22.65 -33.95
N SER A 266 -7.82 -22.75 -32.69
CA SER A 266 -8.59 -23.88 -32.15
C SER A 266 -9.94 -24.06 -32.88
N LYS A 267 -10.67 -22.97 -33.12
CA LYS A 267 -11.95 -22.99 -33.87
C LYS A 267 -11.80 -23.37 -35.35
N TYR A 268 -10.63 -23.10 -35.96
CA TYR A 268 -10.33 -23.49 -37.33
C TYR A 268 -9.95 -24.98 -37.43
N LEU A 269 -9.22 -25.49 -36.44
CA LEU A 269 -8.84 -26.90 -36.34
C LEU A 269 -10.01 -27.81 -35.97
N SER A 270 -10.98 -27.34 -35.18
CA SER A 270 -12.17 -28.12 -34.81
C SER A 270 -13.25 -28.23 -35.90
N ARG A 271 -13.04 -27.60 -37.07
CA ARG A 271 -13.97 -27.60 -38.22
C ARG A 271 -13.47 -28.45 -39.40
N LYS A 272 -12.28 -29.03 -39.29
CA LYS A 272 -11.76 -30.04 -40.22
C LYS A 272 -12.02 -31.43 -39.66
#